data_AF-A0A022VRN7-F1
#
_entry.id   AF-A0A022VRN7-F1
#
_cell.length_a   1.000
_cell.length_b   1.000
_cell.length_c   1.000
_cell.angle_alpha   90.00
_cell.angle_beta   90.00
_cell.angle_gamma   90.00
#
_symmetry.space_group_name_H-M   'P 1'
#
loop_
_entity.id
_entity.type
_entity.pdbx_description
1 polymer ?
#
loop_
_entity_poly.entity_id
_entity_poly.type
_entity_poly.pdbx_seq_one_letter_code
_entity_poly.pdbx_strand_id
1 'polypeptide(L)'
;WTARVAVLLDYYRIPHESVLLSLPESTKLSKSGLVPALEVPSLGPQFQINDSLAICEYLAEAYPDLPLWPKDAALRTQARAAVAQMHSGLCTVLRASYPTNALAKYTGAIPLYDGAAREVGNCLKLWGESRRLTRARLAELGQEDSDEGFLFGQFGIADAFFWPVLWRFRSYNLPLTGATPEALEWMKRMWSHPKIKEIVHGYYLQKDRSETTISHYDDIFKGNPDIQFGWFPEDWEFSA
;
A
#
# COMPACT_ATOMS: atom_id res chain seq x y z
N TRP A 1 -2.53 1.74 -8.19
CA TRP A 1 -1.18 1.15 -8.14
C TRP A 1 -0.11 2.17 -7.78
N THR A 2 -0.26 3.43 -8.19
CA THR A 2 0.69 4.53 -7.91
C THR A 2 1.07 4.67 -6.44
N ALA A 3 0.13 4.52 -5.52
CA ALA A 3 0.37 4.59 -4.07
C ALA A 3 1.47 3.63 -3.56
N ARG A 4 1.72 2.50 -4.26
CA ARG A 4 2.79 1.55 -3.92
C ARG A 4 4.18 2.13 -4.19
N VAL A 5 4.33 2.88 -5.27
CA VAL A 5 5.61 3.50 -5.65
C VAL A 5 5.78 4.81 -4.88
N ALA A 6 4.74 5.64 -4.84
CA ALA A 6 4.79 6.96 -4.18
C ALA A 6 5.17 6.85 -2.70
N VAL A 7 4.53 5.95 -1.94
CA VAL A 7 4.87 5.77 -0.51
C VAL A 7 6.33 5.35 -0.31
N LEU A 8 6.92 4.60 -1.24
CA LEU A 8 8.31 4.17 -1.18
C LEU A 8 9.27 5.34 -1.46
N LEU A 9 9.00 6.09 -2.54
CA LEU A 9 9.76 7.27 -2.92
C LEU A 9 9.75 8.32 -1.79
N ASP A 10 8.57 8.60 -1.24
CA ASP A 10 8.40 9.62 -0.21
C ASP A 10 9.03 9.21 1.13
N TYR A 11 8.87 7.96 1.56
CA TYR A 11 9.43 7.46 2.82
C TYR A 11 10.96 7.57 2.85
N TYR A 12 11.59 7.26 1.72
CA TYR A 12 13.05 7.31 1.55
C TYR A 12 13.57 8.64 1.00
N ARG A 13 12.68 9.59 0.69
CA ARG A 13 13.02 10.88 0.06
C ARG A 13 13.90 10.69 -1.17
N ILE A 14 13.58 9.67 -1.98
CA ILE A 14 14.28 9.41 -3.24
C ILE A 14 14.00 10.59 -4.17
N PRO A 15 15.04 11.27 -4.72
CA PRO A 15 14.84 12.41 -5.60
C PRO A 15 14.03 12.05 -6.84
N HIS A 16 12.90 12.70 -7.04
CA HIS A 16 12.02 12.49 -8.19
C HIS A 16 11.15 13.73 -8.42
N GLU A 17 10.63 13.87 -9.65
CA GLU A 17 9.56 14.81 -9.98
C GLU A 17 8.24 14.02 -10.08
N SER A 18 7.22 14.49 -9.37
CA SER A 18 5.88 13.88 -9.38
C SER A 18 4.92 14.72 -10.21
N VAL A 19 4.37 14.13 -11.26
CA VAL A 19 3.31 14.73 -12.08
C VAL A 19 1.99 14.04 -11.76
N LEU A 20 1.03 14.79 -11.22
CA LEU A 20 -0.34 14.33 -11.03
C LEU A 20 -1.13 14.63 -12.31
N LEU A 21 -1.87 13.64 -12.78
CA LEU A 21 -2.73 13.75 -13.94
C LEU A 21 -4.11 13.18 -13.62
N SER A 22 -5.13 13.75 -14.24
CA SER A 22 -6.44 13.10 -14.28
C SER A 22 -6.34 11.76 -15.03
N LEU A 23 -7.18 10.78 -14.65
CA LEU A 23 -7.15 9.46 -15.30
C LEU A 23 -7.35 9.51 -16.83
N PRO A 24 -8.24 10.35 -17.41
CA PRO A 24 -8.35 10.47 -18.86
C PRO A 24 -7.08 10.99 -19.55
N GLU A 25 -6.25 11.75 -18.82
CA GLU A 25 -5.00 12.32 -19.33
C GLU A 25 -3.79 11.40 -19.14
N SER A 26 -3.96 10.24 -18.49
CA SER A 26 -2.85 9.31 -18.23
C SER A 26 -2.12 8.90 -19.51
N THR A 27 -2.83 8.78 -20.63
CA THR A 27 -2.30 8.40 -21.94
C THR A 27 -1.30 9.42 -22.52
N LYS A 28 -1.29 10.65 -22.01
CA LYS A 28 -0.32 11.69 -22.42
C LYS A 28 1.11 11.34 -22.00
N LEU A 29 1.27 10.69 -20.84
CA LEU A 29 2.57 10.33 -20.28
C LEU A 29 2.80 8.82 -20.21
N SER A 30 1.76 8.03 -19.93
CA SER A 30 1.85 6.57 -19.91
C SER A 30 1.35 5.98 -21.22
N LYS A 31 2.24 5.32 -21.96
CA LYS A 31 1.89 4.65 -23.23
C LYS A 31 0.83 3.55 -23.06
N SER A 32 0.75 2.96 -21.86
CA SER A 32 -0.26 1.94 -21.52
C SER A 32 -1.60 2.54 -21.10
N GLY A 33 -1.67 3.85 -20.84
CA GLY A 33 -2.80 4.51 -20.19
C GLY A 33 -2.96 4.16 -18.71
N LEU A 34 -2.05 3.37 -18.14
CA LEU A 34 -2.06 2.96 -16.74
C LEU A 34 -0.97 3.67 -15.95
N VAL A 35 -1.23 3.95 -14.67
CA VAL A 35 -0.28 4.57 -13.74
C VAL A 35 0.01 3.63 -12.56
N PRO A 36 1.24 3.62 -12.00
CA PRO A 36 2.34 4.57 -12.26
C PRO A 36 3.12 4.26 -13.54
N ALA A 37 3.72 5.30 -14.10
CA ALA A 37 4.76 5.23 -15.11
C ALA A 37 5.96 6.05 -14.60
N LEU A 38 7.17 5.50 -14.67
CA LEU A 38 8.40 6.17 -14.24
C LEU A 38 9.30 6.39 -15.44
N GLU A 39 9.59 7.66 -15.74
CA GLU A 39 10.63 8.01 -16.71
C GLU A 39 11.99 8.02 -16.04
N VAL A 40 12.98 7.39 -16.68
CA VAL A 40 14.33 7.24 -16.13
C VAL A 40 15.35 7.75 -17.16
N PRO A 41 15.60 9.07 -17.22
CA PRO A 41 16.47 9.67 -18.23
C PRO A 41 17.91 9.11 -18.22
N SER A 42 18.39 8.61 -17.08
CA SER A 42 19.72 8.01 -16.95
C SER A 42 19.87 6.68 -17.70
N LEU A 43 18.77 5.99 -18.03
CA LEU A 43 18.76 4.77 -18.84
C LEU A 43 18.54 5.04 -20.33
N GLY A 44 18.28 6.29 -20.71
CA GLY A 44 18.12 6.73 -22.08
C GLY A 44 17.01 7.76 -22.25
N PRO A 45 17.03 8.52 -23.35
CA PRO A 45 15.97 9.46 -23.65
C PRO A 45 14.64 8.70 -23.80
N GLN A 46 13.61 9.14 -23.07
CA GLN A 46 12.26 8.54 -23.08
C GLN A 46 12.18 7.09 -22.57
N PHE A 47 13.20 6.60 -21.85
CA PHE A 47 13.10 5.30 -21.19
C PHE A 47 12.05 5.36 -20.08
N GLN A 48 11.06 4.48 -20.14
CA GLN A 48 9.93 4.48 -19.22
C GLN A 48 9.62 3.07 -18.72
N ILE A 49 9.50 2.94 -17.40
CA ILE A 49 9.07 1.72 -16.74
C ILE A 49 7.59 1.84 -16.45
N ASN A 50 6.82 0.85 -16.90
CA ASN A 50 5.43 0.66 -16.55
C ASN A 50 5.34 -0.53 -15.60
N ASP A 51 4.36 -0.51 -14.69
CA ASP A 51 4.15 -1.44 -13.58
C ASP A 51 4.85 -1.08 -12.25
N SER A 52 4.07 -1.14 -11.17
CA SER A 52 4.55 -0.78 -9.82
C SER A 52 5.64 -1.70 -9.28
N LEU A 53 5.65 -2.99 -9.62
CA LEU A 53 6.66 -3.93 -9.14
C LEU A 53 7.96 -3.75 -9.92
N ALA A 54 7.87 -3.61 -11.24
CA ALA A 54 9.02 -3.32 -12.08
C ALA A 54 9.72 -2.01 -11.65
N ILE A 55 8.94 -0.96 -11.36
CA ILE A 55 9.49 0.30 -10.83
C ILE A 55 10.16 0.08 -9.47
N CYS A 56 9.54 -0.64 -8.54
CA CYS A 56 10.14 -0.91 -7.22
C CYS A 56 11.42 -1.75 -7.31
N GLU A 57 11.50 -2.72 -8.22
CA GLU A 57 12.75 -3.48 -8.44
C GLU A 57 13.84 -2.59 -9.04
N TYR A 58 13.51 -1.71 -10.00
CA TYR A 58 14.46 -0.70 -10.49
C TYR A 58 14.97 0.19 -9.34
N LEU A 59 14.08 0.65 -8.45
CA LEU A 59 14.49 1.44 -7.29
C LEU A 59 15.40 0.64 -6.33
N ALA A 60 15.15 -0.66 -6.15
CA ALA A 60 16.01 -1.53 -5.35
C ALA A 60 17.41 -1.71 -5.97
N GLU A 61 17.52 -1.72 -7.29
CA GLU A 61 18.81 -1.77 -7.99
C GLU A 61 19.53 -0.40 -7.97
N ALA A 62 18.79 0.69 -8.16
CA ALA A 62 19.34 2.04 -8.21
C ALA A 62 19.76 2.59 -6.84
N TYR A 63 19.14 2.11 -5.76
CA TYR A 63 19.41 2.53 -4.39
C TYR A 63 19.74 1.33 -3.47
N PRO A 64 20.86 0.63 -3.71
CA PRO A 64 21.18 -0.62 -3.02
C PRO A 64 21.47 -0.46 -1.52
N ASP A 65 21.76 0.76 -1.06
CA ASP A 65 21.99 1.07 0.34
C ASP A 65 20.69 1.19 1.17
N LEU A 66 19.54 1.37 0.50
CA LEU A 66 18.24 1.44 1.15
C LEU A 66 17.69 0.02 1.41
N PRO A 67 17.02 -0.22 2.55
CA PRO A 67 16.47 -1.54 2.88
C PRO A 67 15.13 -1.80 2.17
N LEU A 68 15.06 -1.57 0.86
CA LEU A 68 13.86 -1.79 0.04
C LEU A 68 13.48 -3.28 0.00
N TRP A 69 14.50 -4.14 0.06
CA TRP A 69 14.40 -5.56 0.33
C TRP A 69 15.30 -5.92 1.54
N PRO A 70 14.94 -6.95 2.33
CA PRO A 70 15.82 -7.48 3.38
C PRO A 70 17.20 -7.89 2.85
N LYS A 71 18.25 -7.74 3.66
CA LYS A 71 19.61 -8.19 3.32
C LYS A 71 19.78 -9.71 3.47
N ASP A 72 19.14 -10.32 4.46
CA ASP A 72 19.11 -11.79 4.60
C ASP A 72 18.35 -12.43 3.42
N ALA A 73 18.93 -13.48 2.85
CA ALA A 73 18.40 -14.10 1.64
C ALA A 73 17.05 -14.79 1.88
N ALA A 74 16.83 -15.39 3.06
CA ALA A 74 15.57 -16.05 3.38
C ALA A 74 14.45 -15.01 3.54
N LEU A 75 14.69 -13.94 4.31
CA LEU A 75 13.74 -12.84 4.46
C LEU A 75 13.43 -12.16 3.13
N ARG A 76 14.45 -11.90 2.30
CA ARG A 76 14.25 -11.30 0.97
C ARG A 76 13.38 -12.18 0.07
N THR A 77 13.60 -13.49 0.12
CA THR A 77 12.80 -14.46 -0.66
C THR A 77 11.35 -14.44 -0.21
N GLN A 78 11.10 -14.46 1.10
CA GLN A 78 9.73 -14.39 1.65
C GLN A 78 9.04 -13.05 1.34
N ALA A 79 9.77 -11.94 1.43
CA ALA A 79 9.26 -10.62 1.08
C ALA A 79 8.83 -10.53 -0.39
N ARG A 80 9.66 -11.04 -1.31
CA ARG A 80 9.32 -11.12 -2.73
C ARG A 80 8.14 -12.04 -3.00
N ALA A 81 8.04 -13.18 -2.31
CA ALA A 81 6.90 -14.08 -2.44
C ALA A 81 5.58 -13.44 -1.97
N ALA A 82 5.59 -12.71 -0.85
CA ALA A 82 4.43 -11.97 -0.36
C ALA A 82 4.00 -10.87 -1.34
N VAL A 83 4.96 -10.13 -1.88
CA VAL A 83 4.72 -9.09 -2.90
C VAL A 83 4.16 -9.68 -4.19
N ALA A 84 4.72 -10.80 -4.66
CA ALA A 84 4.23 -11.49 -5.84
C ALA A 84 2.79 -11.98 -5.65
N GLN A 85 2.45 -12.56 -4.49
CA GLN A 85 1.09 -12.97 -4.15
C GLN A 85 0.12 -11.79 -4.20
N MET A 86 0.46 -10.64 -3.59
CA MET A 86 -0.36 -9.42 -3.64
C MET A 86 -0.51 -8.91 -5.08
N HIS A 87 0.60 -8.85 -5.81
CA HIS A 87 0.64 -8.28 -7.16
C HIS A 87 -0.18 -9.09 -8.17
N SER A 88 -0.15 -10.42 -8.07
CA SER A 88 -0.68 -11.34 -9.08
C SER A 88 -2.03 -11.99 -8.76
N GLY A 89 -2.51 -11.98 -7.51
CA GLY A 89 -3.78 -12.68 -7.25
C GLY A 89 -4.46 -12.49 -5.89
N LEU A 90 -3.75 -12.20 -4.80
CA LEU A 90 -4.29 -12.24 -3.44
C LEU A 90 -5.37 -11.18 -3.14
N CYS A 91 -5.41 -10.08 -3.88
CA CYS A 91 -6.33 -8.97 -3.62
C CYS A 91 -7.20 -8.64 -4.83
N THR A 92 -7.54 -9.63 -5.66
CA THR A 92 -8.24 -9.40 -6.92
C THR A 92 -9.69 -9.02 -6.68
N VAL A 93 -10.39 -9.80 -5.86
CA VAL A 93 -11.80 -9.56 -5.52
C VAL A 93 -11.91 -8.31 -4.64
N LEU A 94 -11.04 -8.19 -3.65
CA LEU A 94 -10.98 -7.06 -2.74
C LEU A 94 -10.74 -5.74 -3.48
N ARG A 95 -9.83 -5.73 -4.46
CA ARG A 95 -9.57 -4.53 -5.28
C ARG A 95 -10.77 -4.18 -6.18
N ALA A 96 -11.45 -5.19 -6.72
CA ALA A 96 -12.60 -4.99 -7.59
C ALA A 96 -13.84 -4.50 -6.83
N SER A 97 -14.09 -5.06 -5.64
CA SER A 97 -15.25 -4.71 -4.80
C SER A 97 -15.05 -3.42 -3.99
N TYR A 98 -13.81 -3.11 -3.61
CA TYR A 98 -13.47 -1.98 -2.73
C TYR A 98 -12.33 -1.16 -3.35
N PRO A 99 -12.63 -0.19 -4.23
CA PRO A 99 -11.61 0.69 -4.79
C PRO A 99 -10.90 1.50 -3.69
N THR A 100 -9.67 1.95 -3.94
CA THR A 100 -8.97 2.76 -2.94
C THR A 100 -9.39 4.21 -3.08
N ASN A 101 -10.08 4.74 -2.07
CA ASN A 101 -10.19 6.17 -1.80
C ASN A 101 -9.56 6.40 -0.43
N ALA A 102 -8.47 7.17 -0.37
CA ALA A 102 -7.70 7.31 0.88
C ALA A 102 -8.55 7.97 1.99
N LEU A 103 -9.40 8.92 1.64
CA LEU A 103 -10.06 9.76 2.63
C LEU A 103 -11.48 9.29 2.96
N ALA A 104 -12.06 8.45 2.10
CA ALA A 104 -13.40 7.92 2.29
C ALA A 104 -13.55 7.16 3.61
N LYS A 105 -14.69 7.37 4.25
CA LYS A 105 -15.16 6.63 5.41
C LYS A 105 -16.57 6.12 5.12
N TYR A 106 -16.73 4.81 5.17
CA TYR A 106 -18.03 4.16 5.12
C TYR A 106 -18.37 3.56 6.49
N THR A 107 -19.63 3.71 6.91
CA THR A 107 -20.18 3.06 8.11
C THR A 107 -21.57 2.48 7.81
N GLY A 108 -22.03 1.54 8.63
CA GLY A 108 -23.33 0.86 8.44
C GLY A 108 -23.17 -0.55 7.85
N ALA A 109 -24.17 -0.99 7.09
CA ALA A 109 -24.24 -2.37 6.56
C ALA A 109 -23.48 -2.53 5.24
N ILE A 110 -22.15 -2.32 5.28
CA ILE A 110 -21.28 -2.48 4.11
C ILE A 110 -21.26 -3.96 3.71
N PRO A 111 -21.66 -4.34 2.48
CA PRO A 111 -21.67 -5.72 2.06
C PRO A 111 -20.25 -6.27 2.03
N LEU A 112 -20.04 -7.47 2.56
CA LEU A 112 -18.78 -8.22 2.44
C LEU A 112 -19.01 -9.48 1.62
N TYR A 113 -18.54 -9.47 0.37
CA TYR A 113 -18.69 -10.59 -0.55
C TYR A 113 -17.73 -11.74 -0.18
N ASP A 114 -18.15 -13.00 -0.35
CA ASP A 114 -17.38 -14.19 0.06
C ASP A 114 -15.94 -14.22 -0.44
N GLY A 115 -15.72 -13.81 -1.70
CA GLY A 115 -14.37 -13.73 -2.27
C GLY A 115 -13.50 -12.68 -1.56
N ALA A 116 -14.07 -11.51 -1.25
CA ALA A 116 -13.38 -10.47 -0.50
C ALA A 116 -13.16 -10.86 0.96
N ALA A 117 -14.13 -11.51 1.62
CA ALA A 117 -13.98 -12.03 2.97
C ALA A 117 -12.79 -13.01 3.07
N ARG A 118 -12.65 -13.89 2.08
CA ARG A 118 -11.52 -14.82 1.99
C ARG A 118 -10.20 -14.09 1.79
N GLU A 119 -10.15 -13.12 0.89
CA GLU A 119 -8.93 -12.33 0.65
C GLU A 119 -8.53 -11.47 1.87
N VAL A 120 -9.51 -10.93 2.62
CA VAL A 120 -9.28 -10.26 3.91
C VAL A 120 -8.60 -11.22 4.89
N GLY A 121 -9.16 -12.41 5.10
CA GLY A 121 -8.58 -13.42 5.99
C GLY A 121 -7.18 -13.85 5.55
N ASN A 122 -6.97 -14.04 4.25
CA ASN A 122 -5.66 -14.40 3.70
C ASN A 122 -4.63 -13.28 3.88
N CYS A 123 -5.01 -12.01 3.74
CA CYS A 123 -4.13 -10.87 4.01
C CYS A 123 -3.70 -10.84 5.48
N LEU A 124 -4.67 -10.92 6.40
CA LEU A 124 -4.40 -10.91 7.85
C LEU A 124 -3.46 -12.05 8.26
N LYS A 125 -3.72 -13.26 7.73
CA LYS A 125 -2.86 -14.43 7.94
C LYS A 125 -1.44 -14.19 7.42
N LEU A 126 -1.30 -13.75 6.17
CA LEU A 126 -0.01 -13.50 5.54
C LEU A 126 0.81 -12.46 6.32
N TRP A 127 0.18 -11.38 6.78
CA TRP A 127 0.87 -10.34 7.56
C TRP A 127 1.37 -10.88 8.90
N GLY A 128 0.52 -11.61 9.63
CA GLY A 128 0.90 -12.23 10.90
C GLY A 128 2.01 -13.27 10.76
N GLU A 129 1.93 -14.13 9.74
CA GLU A 129 2.98 -15.11 9.41
C GLU A 129 4.29 -14.45 9.01
N SER A 130 4.24 -13.41 8.17
CA SER A 130 5.43 -12.66 7.74
C SER A 130 6.15 -12.00 8.91
N ARG A 131 5.41 -11.35 9.82
CA ARG A 131 5.99 -10.71 11.01
C ARG A 131 6.60 -11.70 11.99
N ARG A 132 5.92 -12.83 12.25
CA ARG A 132 6.42 -13.89 13.12
C ARG A 132 7.68 -14.55 12.56
N LEU A 133 7.68 -14.88 11.27
CA LEU A 133 8.86 -15.42 10.58
C LEU A 133 10.02 -14.44 10.64
N THR A 134 9.75 -13.16 10.39
CA THR A 134 10.77 -12.11 10.41
C THR A 134 11.41 -11.98 11.79
N ARG A 135 10.60 -11.87 12.86
CA ARG A 135 11.11 -11.80 14.23
C ARG A 135 12.00 -12.99 14.59
N ALA A 136 11.52 -14.20 14.29
CA ALA A 136 12.28 -15.42 14.56
C ALA A 136 13.62 -15.43 13.80
N ARG A 137 13.59 -15.08 12.52
CA ARG A 137 14.79 -15.06 11.68
C ARG A 137 15.79 -13.97 12.10
N LEU A 138 15.32 -12.78 12.48
CA LEU A 138 16.20 -11.72 12.98
C LEU A 138 16.85 -12.12 14.32
N ALA A 139 16.12 -12.79 15.21
CA ALA A 139 16.68 -13.33 16.45
C ALA A 139 17.74 -14.42 16.20
N GLU A 140 17.52 -15.34 15.25
CA GLU A 140 18.52 -16.33 14.83
C GLU A 140 19.82 -15.67 14.32
N LEU A 141 19.70 -14.50 13.69
CA LEU A 141 20.82 -13.76 13.14
C LEU A 141 21.49 -12.81 14.15
N GLY A 142 20.92 -12.65 15.36
CA GLY A 142 21.35 -11.63 16.33
C GLY A 142 21.15 -10.20 15.81
N GLN A 143 20.10 -9.97 15.03
CA GLN A 143 19.77 -8.71 14.35
C GLN A 143 18.42 -8.13 14.81
N GLU A 144 18.00 -8.42 16.03
CA GLU A 144 16.74 -7.92 16.61
C GLU A 144 16.65 -6.38 16.56
N ASP A 145 17.79 -5.70 16.72
CA ASP A 145 17.87 -4.23 16.66
C ASP A 145 17.52 -3.65 15.27
N SER A 146 17.51 -4.48 14.22
CA SER A 146 17.09 -4.08 12.88
C SER A 146 15.57 -4.21 12.64
N ASP A 147 14.81 -4.75 13.60
CA ASP A 147 13.36 -4.88 13.49
C ASP A 147 12.66 -3.56 13.86
N GLU A 148 12.41 -2.74 12.84
CA GLU A 148 11.60 -1.52 12.98
C GLU A 148 10.08 -1.80 12.98
N GLY A 149 9.64 -3.06 13.06
CA GLY A 149 8.24 -3.44 13.18
C GLY A 149 7.46 -3.50 11.86
N PHE A 150 8.13 -3.34 10.71
CA PHE A 150 7.54 -3.49 9.37
C PHE A 150 7.50 -4.96 8.93
N LEU A 151 6.77 -5.33 7.85
CA LEU A 151 6.49 -6.74 7.53
C LEU A 151 7.73 -7.65 7.56
N PHE A 152 8.86 -7.13 7.06
CA PHE A 152 10.14 -7.85 7.01
C PHE A 152 11.28 -7.08 7.71
N GLY A 153 10.95 -6.38 8.80
CA GLY A 153 11.89 -5.72 9.70
C GLY A 153 11.84 -4.21 9.52
N GLN A 154 12.49 -3.72 8.47
CA GLN A 154 12.48 -2.31 8.05
C GLN A 154 11.42 -2.07 6.98
N PHE A 155 11.01 -0.81 6.80
CA PHE A 155 9.99 -0.45 5.82
C PHE A 155 10.47 -0.80 4.41
N GLY A 156 9.75 -1.67 3.69
CA GLY A 156 10.21 -2.14 2.38
C GLY A 156 9.12 -2.13 1.32
N ILE A 157 9.48 -2.71 0.17
CA ILE A 157 8.56 -2.88 -0.96
C ILE A 157 7.32 -3.69 -0.54
N ALA A 158 7.47 -4.65 0.37
CA ALA A 158 6.35 -5.42 0.92
C ALA A 158 5.30 -4.53 1.61
N ASP A 159 5.72 -3.63 2.50
CA ASP A 159 4.84 -2.69 3.18
C ASP A 159 4.16 -1.74 2.19
N ALA A 160 4.94 -1.23 1.24
CA ALA A 160 4.45 -0.34 0.19
C ALA A 160 3.39 -1.01 -0.70
N PHE A 161 3.52 -2.31 -0.95
CA PHE A 161 2.56 -3.10 -1.70
C PHE A 161 1.26 -3.28 -0.92
N PHE A 162 1.32 -3.60 0.37
CA PHE A 162 0.10 -3.75 1.18
C PHE A 162 -0.50 -2.41 1.66
N TRP A 163 0.18 -1.29 1.47
CA TRP A 163 -0.32 0.04 1.82
C TRP A 163 -1.73 0.35 1.27
N PRO A 164 -2.02 0.27 -0.04
CA PRO A 164 -3.37 0.47 -0.57
C PRO A 164 -4.39 -0.56 -0.05
N VAL A 165 -3.95 -1.72 0.44
CA VAL A 165 -4.83 -2.72 1.07
C VAL A 165 -5.24 -2.24 2.47
N LEU A 166 -4.31 -1.71 3.27
CA LEU A 166 -4.62 -1.10 4.57
C LEU A 166 -5.66 0.02 4.48
N TRP A 167 -5.58 0.87 3.46
CA TRP A 167 -6.60 1.90 3.23
C TRP A 167 -8.00 1.30 3.04
N ARG A 168 -8.14 0.12 2.42
CA ARG A 168 -9.44 -0.53 2.28
C ARG A 168 -9.98 -1.02 3.61
N PHE A 169 -9.12 -1.61 4.44
CA PHE A 169 -9.49 -2.01 5.80
C PHE A 169 -10.07 -0.84 6.59
N ARG A 170 -9.42 0.32 6.49
CA ARG A 170 -9.89 1.56 7.11
C ARG A 170 -11.18 2.10 6.49
N SER A 171 -11.19 2.29 5.17
CA SER A 171 -12.27 3.00 4.46
C SER A 171 -13.60 2.26 4.52
N TYR A 172 -13.56 0.93 4.44
CA TYR A 172 -14.73 0.07 4.37
C TYR A 172 -15.00 -0.69 5.66
N ASN A 173 -14.29 -0.35 6.74
CA ASN A 173 -14.40 -1.02 8.03
C ASN A 173 -14.34 -2.55 7.90
N LEU A 174 -13.38 -3.05 7.10
CA LEU A 174 -13.26 -4.49 6.85
C LEU A 174 -12.93 -5.22 8.15
N PRO A 175 -13.48 -6.42 8.37
CA PRO A 175 -13.33 -7.11 9.64
C PRO A 175 -11.86 -7.48 9.90
N LEU A 176 -11.43 -7.25 11.13
CA LEU A 176 -10.14 -7.73 11.66
C LEU A 176 -10.27 -9.10 12.33
N THR A 177 -11.42 -9.77 12.17
CA THR A 177 -11.66 -11.11 12.71
C THR A 177 -10.61 -12.08 12.20
N GLY A 178 -9.88 -12.73 13.13
CA GLY A 178 -8.80 -13.65 12.81
C GLY A 178 -7.44 -13.00 12.61
N ALA A 179 -7.30 -11.68 12.77
CA ALA A 179 -6.00 -11.02 12.82
C ALA A 179 -5.20 -11.52 14.03
N THR A 180 -3.93 -11.89 13.81
CA THR A 180 -3.02 -12.19 14.91
C THR A 180 -2.50 -10.89 15.55
N PRO A 181 -1.97 -10.93 16.79
CA PRO A 181 -1.34 -9.76 17.40
C PRO A 181 -0.24 -9.15 16.51
N GLU A 182 0.57 -9.97 15.85
CA GLU A 182 1.65 -9.50 14.97
C GLU A 182 1.13 -8.76 13.73
N ALA A 183 -0.01 -9.20 13.18
CA ALA A 183 -0.67 -8.51 12.08
C ALA A 183 -1.17 -7.13 12.55
N LEU A 184 -1.86 -7.08 13.69
CA LEU A 184 -2.38 -5.84 14.27
C LEU A 184 -1.27 -4.85 14.65
N GLU A 185 -0.16 -5.36 15.19
CA GLU A 185 1.03 -4.56 15.49
C GLU A 185 1.64 -3.93 14.22
N TRP A 186 1.74 -4.70 13.13
CA TRP A 186 2.21 -4.16 11.85
C TRP A 186 1.24 -3.12 11.27
N MET A 187 -0.07 -3.39 11.31
CA MET A 187 -1.09 -2.42 10.87
C MET A 187 -0.96 -1.11 11.66
N LYS A 188 -0.84 -1.21 12.99
CA LYS A 188 -0.60 -0.06 13.87
C LYS A 188 0.71 0.63 13.53
N ARG A 189 1.79 -0.11 13.25
CA ARG A 189 3.09 0.45 12.86
C ARG A 189 2.98 1.28 11.60
N MET A 190 2.32 0.78 10.56
CA MET A 190 2.07 1.52 9.33
C MET A 190 1.30 2.83 9.59
N TRP A 191 0.21 2.79 10.36
CA TRP A 191 -0.60 3.99 10.61
C TRP A 191 0.03 5.01 11.57
N SER A 192 0.92 4.57 12.47
CA SER A 192 1.52 5.42 13.50
C SER A 192 2.91 5.96 13.17
N HIS A 193 3.60 5.40 12.16
CA HIS A 193 4.95 5.82 11.82
C HIS A 193 4.98 7.30 11.39
N PRO A 194 5.87 8.15 11.96
CA PRO A 194 5.90 9.59 11.66
C PRO A 194 6.01 9.93 10.17
N LYS A 195 6.92 9.27 9.44
CA LYS A 195 7.04 9.44 7.98
C LYS A 195 5.78 9.00 7.22
N ILE A 196 5.07 7.97 7.68
CA ILE A 196 3.83 7.56 7.03
C ILE A 196 2.72 8.59 7.32
N LYS A 197 2.65 9.13 8.54
CA LYS A 197 1.73 10.25 8.86
C LYS A 197 2.00 11.48 7.97
N GLU A 198 3.27 11.82 7.70
CA GLU A 198 3.65 12.90 6.76
C GLU A 198 3.13 12.61 5.33
N ILE A 199 3.28 11.37 4.84
CA ILE A 199 2.76 10.96 3.52
C ILE A 199 1.22 11.00 3.50
N VAL A 200 0.57 10.57 4.58
CA VAL A 200 -0.90 10.62 4.74
C VAL A 200 -1.39 12.06 4.65
N HIS A 201 -0.72 13.01 5.30
CA HIS A 201 -1.02 14.44 5.17
C HIS A 201 -1.00 14.89 3.71
N GLY A 202 0.00 14.44 2.93
CA GLY A 202 0.05 14.68 1.48
C GLY A 202 -1.19 14.18 0.72
N TYR A 203 -1.74 13.01 1.08
CA TYR A 203 -3.00 12.53 0.51
C TYR A 203 -4.21 13.36 0.96
N TYR A 204 -4.22 13.87 2.20
CA TYR A 204 -5.28 14.78 2.67
C TYR A 204 -5.32 16.08 1.86
N LEU A 205 -4.16 16.67 1.56
CA LEU A 205 -4.06 17.87 0.73
C LEU A 205 -4.48 17.64 -0.73
N GLN A 206 -4.49 16.39 -1.20
CA GLN A 206 -4.93 16.07 -2.56
C GLN A 206 -6.45 16.21 -2.72
N LYS A 207 -7.24 16.10 -1.64
CA LYS A 207 -8.72 16.18 -1.71
C LYS A 207 -9.23 17.45 -2.39
N ASP A 208 -8.48 18.55 -2.24
CA ASP A 208 -8.84 19.87 -2.74
C ASP A 208 -8.31 20.10 -4.17
N ARG A 209 -7.66 19.09 -4.78
CA ARG A 209 -7.13 19.12 -6.14
C ARG A 209 -8.07 18.40 -7.10
N SER A 210 -8.65 19.14 -8.03
CA SER A 210 -9.60 18.65 -9.02
C SER A 210 -9.10 17.44 -9.82
N GLU A 211 -7.80 17.39 -10.11
CA GLU A 211 -7.10 16.38 -10.90
C GLU A 211 -7.10 15.00 -10.22
N THR A 212 -7.33 14.96 -8.90
CA THR A 212 -7.34 13.72 -8.11
C THR A 212 -8.77 13.20 -7.85
N THR A 213 -9.78 13.97 -8.25
CA THR A 213 -11.19 13.58 -8.09
C THR A 213 -11.63 12.67 -9.23
N ILE A 214 -12.31 11.57 -8.87
CA ILE A 214 -12.94 10.67 -9.84
C ILE A 214 -14.35 10.42 -9.32
N SER A 215 -15.35 11.10 -9.89
CA SER A 215 -16.72 11.12 -9.39
C SER A 215 -17.34 9.72 -9.18
N HIS A 216 -16.95 8.75 -10.01
CA HIS A 216 -17.38 7.36 -9.89
C HIS A 216 -16.87 6.67 -8.60
N TYR A 217 -15.74 7.10 -8.03
CA TYR A 217 -15.13 6.54 -6.83
C TYR A 217 -15.34 7.38 -5.56
N ASP A 218 -16.01 8.53 -5.65
CA ASP A 218 -16.26 9.41 -4.51
C ASP A 218 -17.18 8.72 -3.48
N ASP A 219 -18.34 8.22 -3.94
CA ASP A 219 -19.28 7.42 -3.14
C ASP A 219 -19.80 6.22 -3.95
N ILE A 220 -19.20 5.05 -3.73
CA ILE A 220 -19.56 3.82 -4.46
C ILE A 220 -20.85 3.17 -3.97
N PHE A 221 -21.37 3.62 -2.81
CA PHE A 221 -22.61 3.12 -2.22
C PHE A 221 -23.73 4.17 -2.28
N LYS A 222 -23.55 5.23 -3.06
CA LYS A 222 -24.51 6.33 -3.20
C LYS A 222 -25.92 5.81 -3.46
N GLY A 223 -26.85 6.22 -2.60
CA GLY A 223 -28.27 5.83 -2.68
C GLY A 223 -28.64 4.59 -1.88
N ASN A 224 -27.69 3.91 -1.23
CA ASN A 224 -27.99 2.87 -0.25
C ASN A 224 -28.31 3.51 1.11
N PRO A 225 -29.54 3.35 1.65
CA PRO A 225 -29.93 3.99 2.92
C PRO A 225 -29.24 3.39 4.16
N ASP A 226 -28.69 2.19 4.06
CA ASP A 226 -28.06 1.47 5.19
C ASP A 226 -26.55 1.74 5.30
N ILE A 227 -25.98 2.52 4.37
CA ILE A 227 -24.55 2.85 4.32
C ILE A 227 -24.40 4.37 4.36
N GLN A 228 -23.57 4.84 5.29
CA GLN A 228 -23.24 6.25 5.41
C GLN A 228 -21.84 6.49 4.84
N PHE A 229 -21.73 7.51 3.99
CA PHE A 229 -20.47 8.01 3.46
C PHE A 229 -20.02 9.27 4.22
N GLY A 230 -18.73 9.39 4.43
CA GLY A 230 -18.09 10.57 4.99
C GLY A 230 -16.58 10.56 4.75
N TRP A 231 -15.87 11.38 5.51
CA TRP A 231 -14.43 11.54 5.39
C TRP A 231 -13.77 11.26 6.74
N PHE A 232 -12.67 10.51 6.74
CA PHE A 232 -11.84 10.41 7.95
C PHE A 232 -11.20 11.77 8.24
N PRO A 233 -11.11 12.19 9.52
CA PRO A 233 -10.34 13.38 9.87
C PRO A 233 -8.84 13.09 9.70
N GLU A 234 -8.06 14.14 9.45
CA GLU A 234 -6.61 14.03 9.20
C GLU A 234 -5.84 13.37 10.35
N ASP A 235 -6.26 13.65 11.58
CA ASP A 235 -5.69 13.15 12.82
C ASP A 235 -6.24 11.77 13.25
N TRP A 236 -6.93 11.04 12.34
CA TRP A 236 -7.42 9.70 12.64
C TRP A 236 -6.29 8.76 13.07
N GLU A 237 -6.55 8.01 14.14
CA GLU A 237 -5.63 6.98 14.64
C GLU A 237 -6.25 5.58 14.54
N PHE A 238 -5.41 4.61 14.20
CA PHE A 238 -5.81 3.22 14.15
C PHE A 238 -6.01 2.66 15.56
N SER A 239 -7.21 2.15 15.82
CA SER A 239 -7.57 1.35 17.00
C SER A 239 -8.06 -0.01 16.51
N ALA A 240 -7.48 -1.08 17.06
CA ALA A 240 -7.79 -2.47 16.70
C ALA A 240 -9.01 -2.98 17.46
#